data_AF-A0AAC9K810-F1
#
_entry.id   AF-A0AAC9K810-F1
#
_cell.length_a   1.000
_cell.length_b   1.000
_cell.length_c   1.000
_cell.angle_alpha   90.00
_cell.angle_beta   90.00
_cell.angle_gamma   90.00
#
_symmetry.space_group_name_H-M   'P 1'
#
loop_
_entity.id
_entity.type
_entity.pdbx_description
1 polymer ?
#
loop_
_entity_poly.entity_id
_entity_poly.type
_entity_poly.pdbx_seq_one_letter_code
_entity_poly.pdbx_strand_id
1 'polypeptide(L)'
;MSLRDVAIPCGNCRGYPMAAERGRRPGAGQWNGLLRLVKFFLLCEPFAWASVQSSFSLGQPCWQIGHCLVWHDRLIFLPSAADGRKRKGSGAVMSDSLCQGTVSGSANPVVQPVRVRKERDLRIDFFRGVSLFIILIDHIRNNSFSHLMPASFGFSDAACIFFFVSGASCAYAFGSVYRRAGWALGTARVSLRVWQIYAAQLGLVMAVAALPGLLAHVTGHRHYNFVELFELYHLYDDPVQAFRGIVMLSYVPGYLDVLPVYVVIMAMVPVAVLLAKLDRRLPVVASVLLWAGALLLGWNLPADPSTKRHWFFDPFSWQLVFFTGYALTAGWVSVPPVFRDKGMGLFRIGAIGLIVFGFVARTGLLSHAGETGAAIAEWVTANTNKTVLPPLIYLHFLAVAWLVVSMVGKRPAFLHRSWARPFITAGTYSLPVFLCTVVLAQLGTAALDGVSPWSIRQIVVNVMAMAVLALLVRIIAWYHSTPWKKPVVVPVQDLGSEQKMDQGLLQVPAQSVIRP
;
A
#
# COMPACT_ATOMS: atom_id res chain seq x y z
N MET A 1 54.23 13.35 3.94
CA MET A 1 55.38 12.52 3.53
C MET A 1 54.84 11.13 3.19
N SER A 2 55.17 10.64 1.99
CA SER A 2 54.63 9.46 1.31
C SER A 2 55.08 8.14 1.92
N LEU A 3 54.24 7.11 1.87
CA LEU A 3 54.68 5.71 1.74
C LEU A 3 53.71 4.97 0.81
N ARG A 4 54.18 4.77 -0.42
CA ARG A 4 53.72 3.76 -1.36
C ARG A 4 54.36 2.40 -1.00
N ASP A 5 53.88 1.36 -1.68
CA ASP A 5 54.57 0.09 -1.96
C ASP A 5 54.21 -1.11 -1.08
N VAL A 6 53.12 -1.80 -1.46
CA VAL A 6 53.13 -3.27 -1.52
C VAL A 6 52.43 -3.69 -2.83
N ALA A 7 53.23 -4.02 -3.84
CA ALA A 7 52.80 -4.68 -5.05
C ALA A 7 53.04 -6.19 -4.92
N ILE A 8 52.04 -7.01 -5.25
CA ILE A 8 52.17 -8.46 -5.45
C ILE A 8 52.09 -8.71 -6.97
N PRO A 9 53.06 -9.40 -7.59
CA PRO A 9 53.08 -9.59 -9.03
C PRO A 9 52.20 -10.77 -9.44
N CYS A 10 51.30 -10.56 -10.40
CA CYS A 10 50.70 -11.67 -11.16
C CYS A 10 51.21 -11.57 -12.60
N GLY A 11 52.17 -12.42 -12.92
CA GLY A 11 52.70 -12.59 -14.25
C GLY A 11 51.75 -13.43 -15.10
N ASN A 12 51.02 -12.76 -16.01
CA ASN A 12 50.74 -13.24 -17.36
C ASN A 12 49.76 -12.28 -18.02
N CYS A 13 50.27 -11.38 -18.88
CA CYS A 13 49.56 -10.81 -20.02
C CYS A 13 50.54 -9.97 -20.85
N ARG A 14 51.01 -10.50 -21.98
CA ARG A 14 51.68 -9.73 -23.05
C ARG A 14 50.63 -9.30 -24.08
N GLY A 15 50.67 -8.03 -24.52
CA GLY A 15 50.06 -7.58 -25.80
C GLY A 15 49.42 -6.18 -25.78
N TYR A 16 50.18 -5.16 -26.22
CA TYR A 16 49.87 -3.89 -26.94
C TYR A 16 48.51 -3.13 -26.77
N PRO A 17 48.44 -1.81 -27.08
CA PRO A 17 49.26 -0.66 -26.69
C PRO A 17 48.43 0.45 -25.99
N MET A 18 49.11 1.44 -25.43
CA MET A 18 48.54 2.70 -24.92
C MET A 18 47.77 3.44 -26.03
N ALA A 19 46.44 3.52 -25.91
CA ALA A 19 45.60 4.41 -26.69
C ALA A 19 45.22 5.63 -25.83
N ALA A 20 45.74 6.78 -26.20
CA ALA A 20 45.26 8.08 -25.71
C ALA A 20 43.83 8.30 -26.22
N GLU A 21 42.82 8.21 -25.34
CA GLU A 21 41.46 8.63 -25.68
C GLU A 21 41.30 10.14 -25.38
N ARG A 22 41.20 10.89 -26.48
CA ARG A 22 40.77 12.28 -26.56
C ARG A 22 39.43 12.49 -25.85
N GLY A 23 39.24 13.71 -25.35
CA GLY A 23 38.13 14.13 -24.51
C GLY A 23 36.75 13.69 -24.99
N ARG A 24 36.03 12.99 -24.11
CA ARG A 24 34.57 12.84 -24.21
C ARG A 24 33.90 14.00 -23.49
N ARG A 25 32.98 14.63 -24.20
CA ARG A 25 32.05 15.66 -23.73
C ARG A 25 31.29 15.20 -22.47
N PRO A 26 31.06 16.07 -21.47
CA PRO A 26 30.18 15.76 -20.34
C PRO A 26 28.73 15.83 -20.84
N GLY A 27 27.99 14.72 -20.80
CA GLY A 27 26.58 14.79 -21.20
C GLY A 27 25.74 13.50 -21.15
N ALA A 28 26.36 12.31 -21.12
CA ALA A 28 25.59 11.06 -21.19
C ALA A 28 25.59 10.20 -19.89
N GLY A 29 26.41 10.56 -18.89
CA GLY A 29 26.55 9.78 -17.66
C GLY A 29 25.54 10.11 -16.54
N GLN A 30 25.01 11.34 -16.52
CA GLN A 30 24.19 11.85 -15.40
C GLN A 30 22.79 11.23 -15.34
N TRP A 31 22.16 10.94 -16.48
CA TRP A 31 20.83 10.32 -16.52
C TRP A 31 20.85 8.84 -16.10
N ASN A 32 21.99 8.16 -16.23
CA ASN A 32 22.11 6.74 -15.88
C ASN A 32 22.03 6.49 -14.37
N GLY A 33 22.43 7.44 -13.53
CA GLY A 33 22.31 7.33 -12.07
C GLY A 33 20.86 7.44 -11.58
N LEU A 34 20.12 8.44 -12.08
CA LEU A 34 18.70 8.64 -11.79
C LEU A 34 17.85 7.48 -12.34
N LEU A 35 18.14 7.02 -13.56
CA LEU A 35 17.50 5.83 -14.15
C LEU A 35 17.79 4.56 -13.34
N ARG A 36 18.99 4.40 -12.75
CA ARG A 36 19.32 3.26 -11.87
C ARG A 36 18.62 3.35 -10.52
N LEU A 37 18.45 4.54 -9.95
CA LEU A 37 17.66 4.78 -8.73
C LEU A 37 16.17 4.53 -8.98
N VAL A 38 15.61 5.06 -10.07
CA VAL A 38 14.23 4.77 -10.51
C VAL A 38 14.06 3.28 -10.78
N LYS A 39 15.04 2.63 -11.44
CA LYS A 39 15.04 1.18 -11.67
C LYS A 39 15.17 0.40 -10.35
N PHE A 40 15.96 0.85 -9.39
CA PHE A 40 16.04 0.29 -8.04
C PHE A 40 14.68 0.39 -7.33
N PHE A 41 14.00 1.54 -7.38
CA PHE A 41 12.66 1.71 -6.82
C PHE A 41 11.57 0.91 -7.54
N LEU A 42 11.66 0.76 -8.87
CA LEU A 42 10.78 -0.10 -9.66
C LEU A 42 11.05 -1.59 -9.43
N LEU A 43 12.26 -1.97 -9.02
CA LEU A 43 12.69 -3.36 -8.74
C LEU A 43 12.66 -3.71 -7.25
N CYS A 44 12.47 -2.75 -6.35
CA CYS A 44 12.25 -2.95 -4.91
C CYS A 44 10.86 -3.53 -4.57
N GLU A 45 10.17 -4.10 -5.56
CA GLU A 45 9.33 -5.30 -5.37
C GLU A 45 10.27 -6.52 -5.47
N PRO A 46 11.12 -6.87 -4.48
CA PRO A 46 12.05 -7.96 -4.69
C PRO A 46 11.23 -9.26 -4.77
N PHE A 47 11.55 -10.06 -5.79
CA PHE A 47 10.97 -11.38 -6.07
C PHE A 47 9.50 -11.38 -6.51
N ALA A 48 9.29 -10.93 -7.75
CA ALA A 48 8.35 -11.62 -8.61
C ALA A 48 8.77 -13.10 -8.73
N TRP A 49 8.23 -13.94 -7.85
CA TRP A 49 8.15 -15.40 -7.94
C TRP A 49 7.26 -15.83 -9.13
N ALA A 50 7.41 -15.16 -10.27
CA ALA A 50 6.75 -15.49 -11.53
C ALA A 50 7.66 -16.35 -12.44
N SER A 51 8.86 -16.72 -12.00
CA SER A 51 9.84 -17.49 -12.79
C SER A 51 10.28 -18.84 -12.22
N VAL A 52 9.69 -19.34 -11.12
CA VAL A 52 9.95 -20.72 -10.65
C VAL A 52 8.87 -21.73 -11.08
N GLN A 53 7.79 -21.28 -11.74
CA GLN A 53 6.76 -22.19 -12.26
C GLN A 53 6.98 -22.69 -13.70
N SER A 54 8.06 -22.29 -14.39
CA SER A 54 8.23 -22.60 -15.82
C SER A 54 9.54 -23.29 -16.21
N SER A 55 10.22 -23.96 -15.28
CA SER A 55 11.44 -24.71 -15.61
C SER A 55 11.55 -26.03 -14.84
N PHE A 56 10.54 -26.90 -14.98
CA PHE A 56 10.71 -28.34 -14.76
C PHE A 56 9.86 -29.09 -15.80
N SER A 57 10.43 -29.26 -16.99
CA SER A 57 10.03 -30.29 -17.94
C SER A 57 10.91 -31.51 -17.64
N LEU A 58 10.37 -32.47 -16.89
CA LEU A 58 11.00 -33.78 -16.68
C LEU A 58 10.55 -34.72 -17.81
N GLY A 59 11.45 -34.96 -18.77
CA GLY A 59 11.51 -36.21 -19.51
C GLY A 59 12.43 -37.18 -18.76
N GLN A 60 11.90 -38.36 -18.43
CA GLN A 60 12.54 -39.55 -17.81
C GLN A 60 13.65 -40.17 -18.72
N PRO A 61 14.48 -41.18 -18.32
CA PRO A 61 14.30 -42.19 -17.26
C PRO A 61 15.55 -42.66 -16.44
N CYS A 62 15.27 -43.49 -15.41
CA CYS A 62 16.09 -44.54 -14.75
C CYS A 62 17.50 -44.23 -14.19
N TRP A 63 17.69 -44.37 -12.87
CA TRP A 63 18.44 -45.45 -12.18
C TRP A 63 18.60 -45.14 -10.67
N GLN A 64 18.13 -46.08 -9.85
CA GLN A 64 18.58 -46.56 -8.53
C GLN A 64 19.41 -45.69 -7.53
N ILE A 65 18.89 -45.73 -6.28
CA ILE A 65 19.55 -45.73 -4.94
C ILE A 65 19.69 -44.39 -4.19
N GLY A 66 19.03 -44.30 -3.03
CA GLY A 66 19.66 -43.82 -1.79
C GLY A 66 19.18 -42.52 -1.14
N HIS A 67 18.06 -42.58 -0.40
CA HIS A 67 17.70 -41.80 0.80
C HIS A 67 17.64 -40.25 0.82
N CYS A 68 16.53 -39.79 1.44
CA CYS A 68 16.30 -38.50 2.13
C CYS A 68 15.95 -37.26 1.31
N LEU A 69 14.64 -37.01 1.13
CA LEU A 69 13.87 -35.87 1.67
C LEU A 69 12.58 -35.67 0.86
N VAL A 70 11.46 -35.92 1.50
CA VAL A 70 10.10 -35.76 0.96
C VAL A 70 9.62 -34.34 1.27
N TRP A 71 9.10 -33.62 0.28
CA TRP A 71 7.79 -32.93 0.31
C TRP A 71 7.52 -32.23 -1.03
N HIS A 72 6.50 -32.68 -1.76
CA HIS A 72 5.87 -31.89 -2.84
C HIS A 72 4.36 -32.16 -2.88
N ASP A 73 3.59 -31.06 -2.80
CA ASP A 73 2.14 -31.00 -2.83
C ASP A 73 1.54 -31.53 -4.15
N ARG A 74 0.65 -32.52 -4.06
CA ARG A 74 -0.54 -32.66 -4.90
C ARG A 74 -1.66 -33.34 -4.10
N LEU A 75 -2.67 -32.57 -3.72
CA LEU A 75 -3.97 -33.14 -3.35
C LEU A 75 -5.02 -32.61 -4.32
N ILE A 76 -5.28 -33.45 -5.31
CA ILE A 76 -6.53 -33.50 -6.05
C ILE A 76 -7.53 -34.17 -5.11
N PHE A 77 -8.62 -33.47 -4.76
CA PHE A 77 -9.74 -34.09 -4.06
C PHE A 77 -10.49 -34.99 -5.06
N LEU A 78 -10.41 -36.31 -4.86
CA LEU A 78 -11.42 -37.26 -5.33
C LEU A 78 -12.51 -37.37 -4.26
N PRO A 79 -13.79 -37.56 -4.63
CA PRO A 79 -14.83 -37.85 -3.66
C PRO A 79 -14.59 -39.25 -3.08
N SER A 80 -14.28 -39.33 -1.79
CA SER A 80 -14.20 -40.61 -1.08
C SER A 80 -15.60 -41.03 -0.65
N ALA A 81 -16.13 -42.04 -1.34
CA ALA A 81 -17.13 -42.93 -0.79
C ALA A 81 -16.43 -44.17 -0.22
N ALA A 82 -16.98 -44.63 0.91
CA ALA A 82 -16.76 -45.90 1.60
C ALA A 82 -15.56 -46.04 2.56
N ASP A 83 -15.89 -46.05 3.86
CA ASP A 83 -15.32 -47.02 4.80
C ASP A 83 -16.45 -47.68 5.62
N GLY A 84 -16.91 -48.84 5.14
CA GLY A 84 -16.65 -50.12 5.79
C GLY A 84 -16.81 -50.27 7.30
N ARG A 85 -17.95 -49.89 7.90
CA ARG A 85 -18.30 -50.40 9.24
C ARG A 85 -19.08 -51.72 9.14
N LYS A 86 -18.38 -52.84 9.43
CA LYS A 86 -18.94 -54.19 9.62
C LYS A 86 -20.21 -54.16 10.47
N ARG A 87 -21.34 -54.63 9.92
CA ARG A 87 -22.44 -55.22 10.69
C ARG A 87 -22.74 -56.60 10.13
N LYS A 88 -22.68 -57.60 11.02
CA LYS A 88 -23.08 -58.99 10.79
C LYS A 88 -24.58 -59.05 10.46
N GLY A 89 -24.94 -59.97 9.57
CA GLY A 89 -26.11 -60.82 9.77
C GLY A 89 -27.27 -60.64 8.79
N SER A 90 -27.46 -61.72 8.02
CA SER A 90 -28.74 -62.25 7.53
C SER A 90 -29.26 -61.77 6.16
N GLY A 91 -29.26 -62.72 5.21
CA GLY A 91 -30.49 -63.12 4.53
C GLY A 91 -30.67 -62.70 3.06
N ALA A 92 -30.44 -63.68 2.17
CA ALA A 92 -31.23 -63.97 0.96
C ALA A 92 -31.20 -62.94 -0.22
N VAL A 93 -31.39 -63.25 -1.50
CA VAL A 93 -31.54 -64.45 -2.38
C VAL A 93 -31.65 -63.86 -3.81
N MET A 94 -31.06 -64.50 -4.84
CA MET A 94 -31.39 -64.46 -6.30
C MET A 94 -31.44 -63.09 -7.03
N SER A 95 -31.17 -62.93 -8.34
CA SER A 95 -30.93 -63.80 -9.50
C SER A 95 -30.44 -62.92 -10.66
N ASP A 96 -29.68 -63.53 -11.58
CA ASP A 96 -29.32 -63.00 -12.91
C ASP A 96 -30.53 -62.65 -13.80
N SER A 97 -30.37 -61.66 -14.69
CA SER A 97 -30.66 -61.80 -16.14
C SER A 97 -30.32 -60.53 -16.94
N LEU A 98 -29.38 -60.69 -17.89
CA LEU A 98 -29.43 -60.26 -19.30
C LEU A 98 -30.18 -58.95 -19.67
N CYS A 99 -29.46 -57.99 -20.28
CA CYS A 99 -29.72 -57.53 -21.66
C CYS A 99 -28.78 -56.40 -22.12
N GLN A 100 -27.99 -56.75 -23.14
CA GLN A 100 -27.51 -55.98 -24.31
C GLN A 100 -27.60 -54.43 -24.32
N GLY A 101 -26.42 -53.82 -24.49
CA GLY A 101 -26.12 -52.86 -25.57
C GLY A 101 -26.84 -51.50 -25.61
N THR A 102 -26.12 -50.43 -25.24
CA THR A 102 -25.96 -49.19 -26.05
C THR A 102 -25.01 -48.23 -25.34
N VAL A 103 -24.04 -47.72 -26.09
CA VAL A 103 -23.14 -46.64 -25.65
C VAL A 103 -23.95 -45.35 -25.61
N SER A 104 -24.00 -44.68 -24.45
CA SER A 104 -24.22 -43.23 -24.39
C SER A 104 -23.41 -42.65 -23.24
N GLY A 105 -22.19 -42.21 -23.58
CA GLY A 105 -21.37 -41.40 -22.70
C GLY A 105 -21.96 -39.99 -22.62
N SER A 106 -22.88 -39.77 -21.68
CA SER A 106 -23.28 -38.43 -21.26
C SER A 106 -22.16 -37.84 -20.41
N ALA A 107 -21.21 -37.17 -21.08
CA ALA A 107 -20.27 -36.29 -20.41
C ALA A 107 -21.04 -35.03 -19.97
N ASN A 108 -21.46 -34.99 -18.70
CA ASN A 108 -21.93 -33.76 -18.09
C ASN A 108 -20.87 -32.66 -18.32
N PRO A 109 -21.22 -31.53 -18.97
CA PRO A 109 -20.26 -30.45 -19.12
C PRO A 109 -19.89 -29.95 -17.72
N VAL A 110 -18.61 -30.06 -17.38
CA VAL A 110 -18.06 -29.44 -16.18
C VAL A 110 -18.20 -27.94 -16.35
N VAL A 111 -19.29 -27.38 -15.82
CA VAL A 111 -19.49 -25.93 -15.74
C VAL A 111 -18.43 -25.41 -14.78
N GLN A 112 -17.29 -25.00 -15.33
CA GLN A 112 -16.27 -24.28 -14.59
C GLN A 112 -16.92 -22.98 -14.10
N PRO A 113 -17.01 -22.74 -12.78
CA PRO A 113 -17.59 -21.50 -12.29
C PRO A 113 -16.72 -20.35 -12.79
N VAL A 114 -17.31 -19.51 -13.66
CA VAL A 114 -16.70 -18.27 -14.11
C VAL A 114 -16.37 -17.48 -12.84
N ARG A 115 -15.08 -17.38 -12.52
CA ARG A 115 -14.61 -16.58 -11.38
C ARG A 115 -14.87 -15.12 -11.70
N VAL A 116 -16.03 -14.61 -11.29
CA VAL A 116 -16.32 -13.18 -11.32
C VAL A 116 -15.25 -12.51 -10.46
N ARG A 117 -14.35 -11.76 -11.12
CA ARG A 117 -13.30 -11.00 -10.46
C ARG A 117 -14.01 -9.99 -9.57
N LYS A 118 -13.86 -10.13 -8.24
CA LYS A 118 -14.44 -9.19 -7.28
C LYS A 118 -14.01 -7.77 -7.66
N GLU A 119 -14.97 -6.91 -7.97
CA GLU A 119 -14.69 -5.54 -8.38
C GLU A 119 -13.99 -4.79 -7.25
N ARG A 120 -12.83 -4.22 -7.58
CA ARG A 120 -12.01 -3.42 -6.68
C ARG A 120 -12.74 -2.12 -6.35
N ASP A 121 -12.77 -1.74 -5.08
CA ASP A 121 -13.41 -0.48 -4.67
C ASP A 121 -12.54 0.72 -5.07
N LEU A 122 -12.96 1.42 -6.12
CA LEU A 122 -12.25 2.59 -6.67
C LEU A 122 -12.15 3.75 -5.68
N ARG A 123 -13.03 3.83 -4.67
CA ARG A 123 -12.99 4.91 -3.65
C ARG A 123 -11.73 4.80 -2.82
N ILE A 124 -11.41 3.58 -2.39
CA ILE A 124 -10.21 3.28 -1.61
C ILE A 124 -8.97 3.71 -2.39
N ASP A 125 -8.87 3.34 -3.67
CA ASP A 125 -7.71 3.73 -4.49
C ASP A 125 -7.67 5.24 -4.75
N PHE A 126 -8.82 5.87 -5.02
CA PHE A 126 -8.87 7.31 -5.26
C PHE A 126 -8.37 8.11 -4.05
N PHE A 127 -8.90 7.87 -2.85
CA PHE A 127 -8.50 8.61 -1.65
C PHE A 127 -7.07 8.33 -1.23
N ARG A 128 -6.62 7.08 -1.41
CA ARG A 128 -5.21 6.73 -1.21
C ARG A 128 -4.30 7.51 -2.16
N GLY A 129 -4.67 7.60 -3.43
CA GLY A 129 -3.94 8.36 -4.43
C GLY A 129 -3.91 9.85 -4.15
N VAL A 130 -5.06 10.46 -3.84
CA VAL A 130 -5.14 11.88 -3.43
C VAL A 130 -4.21 12.17 -2.25
N SER A 131 -4.18 11.28 -1.25
CA SER A 131 -3.28 11.41 -0.10
C SER A 131 -1.81 11.47 -0.51
N LEU A 132 -1.39 10.66 -1.50
CA LEU A 132 0.00 10.66 -1.99
C LEU A 132 0.41 11.98 -2.67
N PHE A 133 -0.53 12.64 -3.35
CA PHE A 133 -0.28 13.97 -3.92
C PHE A 133 -0.27 15.07 -2.85
N ILE A 134 -1.14 14.98 -1.84
CA ILE A 134 -1.13 15.92 -0.71
C ILE A 134 0.20 15.80 0.05
N ILE A 135 0.61 14.57 0.38
CA ILE A 135 1.89 14.29 1.07
C ILE A 135 3.07 14.89 0.30
N LEU A 136 3.08 14.79 -1.04
CA LEU A 136 4.14 15.39 -1.86
C LEU A 136 4.32 16.88 -1.56
N ILE A 137 3.24 17.65 -1.57
CA ILE A 137 3.27 19.11 -1.40
C ILE A 137 3.57 19.48 0.05
N ASP A 138 2.95 18.76 0.99
CA ASP A 138 3.05 18.98 2.43
C ASP A 138 4.45 18.68 2.98
N HIS A 139 5.19 17.76 2.36
CA HIS A 139 6.52 17.35 2.81
C HIS A 139 7.68 18.06 2.08
N ILE A 140 7.40 19.00 1.17
CA ILE A 140 8.43 19.90 0.68
C ILE A 140 8.65 21.00 1.73
N ARG A 141 9.84 21.06 2.35
CA ARG A 141 10.14 22.08 3.37
C ARG A 141 10.22 23.47 2.73
N ASN A 142 9.90 24.49 3.51
CA ASN A 142 9.85 25.91 3.07
C ASN A 142 8.88 26.18 1.90
N ASN A 143 7.90 25.30 1.70
CA ASN A 143 6.92 25.42 0.64
C ASN A 143 5.67 26.17 1.10
N SER A 144 5.34 27.30 0.49
CA SER A 144 4.13 28.08 0.85
C SER A 144 2.84 27.32 0.51
N PHE A 145 2.90 26.40 -0.46
CA PHE A 145 1.74 25.57 -0.82
C PHE A 145 1.34 24.57 0.27
N SER A 146 2.22 24.28 1.24
CA SER A 146 1.87 23.48 2.42
C SER A 146 0.75 24.14 3.25
N HIS A 147 0.62 25.47 3.22
CA HIS A 147 -0.49 26.20 3.87
C HIS A 147 -1.85 25.90 3.25
N LEU A 148 -1.88 25.38 2.02
CA LEU A 148 -3.10 24.97 1.33
C LEU A 148 -3.43 23.49 1.53
N MET A 149 -2.60 22.75 2.27
CA MET A 149 -2.81 21.33 2.56
C MET A 149 -3.65 21.14 3.83
N PRO A 150 -4.40 20.03 3.98
CA PRO A 150 -5.28 19.80 5.12
C PRO A 150 -4.61 19.91 6.50
N ALA A 151 -3.30 19.65 6.58
CA ALA A 151 -2.52 19.81 7.80
C ALA A 151 -2.52 21.26 8.35
N SER A 152 -2.72 22.25 7.48
CA SER A 152 -2.64 23.68 7.80
C SER A 152 -3.96 24.33 8.19
N PHE A 153 -5.09 23.72 7.83
CA PHE A 153 -6.43 24.29 8.10
C PHE A 153 -7.37 23.31 8.82
N GLY A 154 -6.86 22.18 9.33
CA GLY A 154 -7.64 21.22 10.09
C GLY A 154 -6.77 20.48 11.11
N PHE A 155 -7.41 19.73 12.02
CA PHE A 155 -6.67 18.94 13.01
C PHE A 155 -6.08 17.65 12.42
N SER A 156 -6.77 17.07 11.44
CA SER A 156 -6.33 15.87 10.72
C SER A 156 -5.76 16.20 9.35
N ASP A 157 -4.85 15.36 8.86
CA ASP A 157 -4.11 15.56 7.62
C ASP A 157 -4.21 14.33 6.69
N ALA A 158 -3.37 14.31 5.65
CA ALA A 158 -3.29 13.19 4.72
C ALA A 158 -2.82 11.88 5.37
N ALA A 159 -2.06 11.92 6.47
CA ALA A 159 -1.66 10.71 7.18
C ALA A 159 -2.88 9.99 7.74
N CYS A 160 -3.84 10.72 8.33
CA CYS A 160 -5.08 10.12 8.82
C CYS A 160 -5.85 9.38 7.71
N ILE A 161 -5.96 10.00 6.52
CA ILE A 161 -6.60 9.39 5.34
C ILE A 161 -5.82 8.14 4.93
N PHE A 162 -4.49 8.24 4.83
CA PHE A 162 -3.64 7.14 4.36
C PHE A 162 -3.67 5.93 5.31
N PHE A 163 -3.65 6.13 6.63
CA PHE A 163 -3.77 5.05 7.64
C PHE A 163 -5.13 4.37 7.57
N PHE A 164 -6.21 5.15 7.55
CA PHE A 164 -7.57 4.62 7.51
C PHE A 164 -7.82 3.80 6.24
N VAL A 165 -7.48 4.36 5.08
CA VAL A 165 -7.68 3.71 3.78
C VAL A 165 -6.77 2.48 3.63
N SER A 166 -5.58 2.50 4.23
CA SER A 166 -4.70 1.32 4.27
C SER A 166 -5.29 0.19 5.12
N GLY A 167 -5.92 0.51 6.26
CA GLY A 167 -6.68 -0.46 7.05
C GLY A 167 -7.84 -1.08 6.28
N ALA A 168 -8.63 -0.24 5.60
CA ALA A 168 -9.71 -0.69 4.72
C ALA A 168 -9.20 -1.60 3.59
N SER A 169 -8.11 -1.19 2.92
CA SER A 169 -7.45 -1.97 1.87
C SER A 169 -6.98 -3.33 2.40
N CYS A 170 -6.41 -3.36 3.61
CA CYS A 170 -5.92 -4.56 4.27
C CYS A 170 -7.07 -5.56 4.52
N ALA A 171 -8.19 -5.09 5.07
CA ALA A 171 -9.38 -5.92 5.28
C ALA A 171 -9.92 -6.49 3.95
N TYR A 172 -9.96 -5.68 2.89
CA TYR A 172 -10.42 -6.12 1.57
C TYR A 172 -9.48 -7.17 0.94
N ALA A 173 -8.16 -6.94 1.01
CA ALA A 173 -7.14 -7.80 0.39
C ALA A 173 -6.94 -9.13 1.12
N PHE A 174 -6.81 -9.10 2.45
CA PHE A 174 -6.44 -10.29 3.24
C PHE A 174 -7.64 -10.94 3.92
N GLY A 175 -8.74 -10.22 4.16
CA GLY A 175 -9.90 -10.76 4.87
C GLY A 175 -10.53 -11.98 4.17
N SER A 176 -10.51 -12.02 2.83
CA SER A 176 -10.97 -13.19 2.08
C SER A 176 -10.06 -14.42 2.24
N VAL A 177 -8.76 -14.21 2.41
CA VAL A 177 -7.77 -15.27 2.62
C VAL A 177 -7.93 -15.86 4.01
N TYR A 178 -8.06 -15.03 5.04
CA TYR A 178 -8.36 -15.48 6.40
C TYR A 178 -9.64 -16.32 6.48
N ARG A 179 -10.67 -15.98 5.69
CA ARG A 179 -11.94 -16.75 5.65
C ARG A 179 -11.85 -18.05 4.84
N ARG A 180 -11.15 -18.06 3.71
CA ARG A 180 -11.13 -19.20 2.77
C ARG A 180 -10.00 -20.19 3.04
N ALA A 181 -8.84 -19.68 3.42
CA ALA A 181 -7.60 -20.45 3.56
C ALA A 181 -7.13 -20.58 5.02
N GLY A 182 -7.92 -20.05 5.96
CA GLY A 182 -7.63 -20.13 7.39
C GLY A 182 -6.62 -19.10 7.89
N TRP A 183 -6.33 -19.17 9.18
CA TRP A 183 -5.50 -18.16 9.85
C TRP A 183 -4.04 -18.23 9.44
N ALA A 184 -3.44 -19.43 9.41
CA ALA A 184 -2.02 -19.59 9.10
C ALA A 184 -1.65 -19.02 7.71
N LEU A 185 -2.41 -19.35 6.67
CA LEU A 185 -2.18 -18.82 5.31
C LEU A 185 -2.49 -17.33 5.19
N GLY A 186 -3.50 -16.84 5.93
CA GLY A 186 -3.76 -15.41 6.04
C GLY A 186 -2.59 -14.66 6.66
N THR A 187 -2.05 -15.18 7.77
CA THR A 187 -0.87 -14.66 8.46
C THR A 187 0.35 -14.68 7.55
N ALA A 188 0.66 -15.79 6.91
CA ALA A 188 1.79 -15.89 5.98
C ALA A 188 1.72 -14.84 4.85
N ARG A 189 0.52 -14.62 4.30
CA ARG A 189 0.31 -13.60 3.25
C ARG A 189 0.49 -12.17 3.79
N VAL A 190 0.04 -11.89 5.01
CA VAL A 190 0.28 -10.60 5.67
C VAL A 190 1.78 -10.43 5.96
N SER A 191 2.46 -11.45 6.47
CA SER A 191 3.90 -11.42 6.75
C SER A 191 4.73 -11.14 5.50
N LEU A 192 4.37 -11.72 4.35
CA LEU A 192 4.99 -11.38 3.07
C LEU A 192 4.80 -9.90 2.71
N ARG A 193 3.62 -9.33 3.00
CA ARG A 193 3.39 -7.90 2.77
C ARG A 193 4.17 -7.03 3.74
N VAL A 194 4.28 -7.42 5.01
CA VAL A 194 5.11 -6.75 6.01
C VAL A 194 6.58 -6.74 5.56
N TRP A 195 7.08 -7.87 5.06
CA TRP A 195 8.43 -7.97 4.50
C TRP A 195 8.64 -7.04 3.31
N GLN A 196 7.68 -6.94 2.39
CA GLN A 196 7.78 -6.00 1.25
C GLN A 196 7.89 -4.54 1.72
N ILE A 197 7.08 -4.14 2.69
CA ILE A 197 7.14 -2.78 3.25
C ILE A 197 8.47 -2.55 3.98
N TYR A 198 8.94 -3.55 4.72
CA TYR A 198 10.23 -3.50 5.41
C TYR A 198 11.42 -3.43 4.42
N ALA A 199 11.41 -4.18 3.32
CA ALA A 199 12.45 -4.07 2.30
C ALA A 199 12.39 -2.69 1.61
N ALA A 200 11.18 -2.20 1.34
CA ALA A 200 10.97 -0.88 0.75
C ALA A 200 11.44 0.26 1.65
N GLN A 201 11.25 0.18 2.97
CA GLN A 201 11.74 1.21 3.90
C GLN A 201 13.26 1.25 3.97
N LEU A 202 13.93 0.09 3.98
CA LEU A 202 15.40 0.04 3.86
C LEU A 202 15.86 0.71 2.56
N GLY A 203 15.27 0.36 1.43
CA GLY A 203 15.60 0.96 0.13
C GLY A 203 15.35 2.47 0.08
N LEU A 204 14.27 2.94 0.69
CA LEU A 204 13.94 4.36 0.77
C LEU A 204 14.97 5.14 1.60
N VAL A 205 15.31 4.62 2.79
CA VAL A 205 16.31 5.24 3.65
C VAL A 205 17.65 5.33 2.93
N MET A 206 18.10 4.26 2.26
CA MET A 206 19.33 4.29 1.47
C MET A 206 19.30 5.32 0.35
N ALA A 207 18.19 5.42 -0.37
CA ALA A 207 18.07 6.35 -1.47
C ALA A 207 18.05 7.81 -1.01
N VAL A 208 17.31 8.13 0.07
CA VAL A 208 17.29 9.47 0.67
C VAL A 208 18.65 9.80 1.28
N ALA A 209 19.30 8.83 1.92
CA ALA A 209 20.66 8.99 2.46
C ALA A 209 21.69 9.30 1.37
N ALA A 210 21.51 8.80 0.14
CA ALA A 210 22.42 9.10 -0.97
C ALA A 210 22.19 10.49 -1.60
N LEU A 211 21.03 11.12 -1.41
CA LEU A 211 20.68 12.38 -2.06
C LEU A 211 21.62 13.55 -1.71
N PRO A 212 21.99 13.81 -0.44
CA PRO A 212 22.93 14.89 -0.10
C PRO A 212 24.22 14.87 -0.92
N GLY A 213 24.89 13.72 -0.96
CA GLY A 213 26.14 13.55 -1.71
C GLY A 213 25.94 13.69 -3.22
N LEU A 214 24.85 13.15 -3.76
CA LEU A 214 24.52 13.27 -5.19
C LEU A 214 24.24 14.72 -5.58
N LEU A 215 23.45 15.44 -4.78
CA LEU A 215 23.13 16.84 -5.01
C LEU A 215 24.37 17.72 -4.89
N ALA A 216 25.19 17.54 -3.87
CA ALA A 216 26.45 18.28 -3.71
C ALA A 216 27.40 18.05 -4.91
N HIS A 217 27.46 16.82 -5.43
CA HIS A 217 28.26 16.49 -6.60
C HIS A 217 27.72 17.13 -7.89
N VAL A 218 26.41 17.06 -8.14
CA VAL A 218 25.78 17.54 -9.38
C VAL A 218 25.69 19.07 -9.43
N THR A 219 25.39 19.70 -8.30
CA THR A 219 25.20 21.16 -8.22
C THR A 219 26.51 21.92 -7.99
N GLY A 220 27.59 21.23 -7.61
CA GLY A 220 28.86 21.85 -7.19
C GLY A 220 28.79 22.56 -5.83
N HIS A 221 27.62 22.58 -5.18
CA HIS A 221 27.39 23.26 -3.91
C HIS A 221 27.72 22.35 -2.73
N ARG A 222 29.01 22.29 -2.37
CA ARG A 222 29.49 21.51 -1.21
C ARG A 222 29.18 22.15 0.14
N HIS A 223 28.77 23.42 0.16
CA HIS A 223 28.51 24.19 1.37
C HIS A 223 27.06 24.08 1.89
N TYR A 224 26.16 23.46 1.13
CA TYR A 224 24.79 23.21 1.58
C TYR A 224 24.78 21.95 2.43
N ASN A 225 24.38 22.08 3.69
CA ASN A 225 24.24 20.94 4.59
C ASN A 225 22.93 20.18 4.29
N PHE A 226 22.88 19.52 3.13
CA PHE A 226 21.75 18.67 2.74
C PHE A 226 21.51 17.53 3.74
N VAL A 227 22.53 17.14 4.52
CA VAL A 227 22.40 16.17 5.61
C VAL A 227 21.52 16.71 6.72
N GLU A 228 21.72 17.96 7.13
CA GLU A 228 20.86 18.66 8.10
C GLU A 228 19.49 18.98 7.51
N LEU A 229 19.42 19.44 6.25
CA LEU A 229 18.16 19.77 5.60
C LEU A 229 17.20 18.58 5.55
N PHE A 230 17.74 17.36 5.44
CA PHE A 230 17.00 16.10 5.41
C PHE A 230 16.96 15.37 6.76
N GLU A 231 17.45 15.98 7.84
CA GLU A 231 17.48 15.40 9.20
C GLU A 231 18.23 14.06 9.31
N LEU A 232 19.36 13.94 8.60
CA LEU A 232 20.16 12.71 8.51
C LEU A 232 21.44 12.73 9.36
N TYR A 233 21.61 13.70 10.26
CA TYR A 233 22.85 13.90 11.05
C TYR A 233 23.36 12.60 11.68
N HIS A 234 22.52 11.90 12.46
CA HIS A 234 22.93 10.67 13.16
C HIS A 234 23.35 9.56 12.20
N LEU A 235 22.75 9.49 11.00
CA LEU A 235 23.12 8.53 9.98
C LEU A 235 24.53 8.78 9.41
N TYR A 236 24.96 10.04 9.35
CA TYR A 236 26.26 10.44 8.83
C TYR A 236 27.35 10.46 9.91
N ASP A 237 26.99 10.82 11.15
CA ASP A 237 27.93 10.92 12.27
C ASP A 237 28.34 9.54 12.81
N ASP A 238 27.37 8.62 12.97
CA ASP A 238 27.64 7.22 13.36
C ASP A 238 26.88 6.24 12.43
N PRO A 239 27.39 6.02 11.21
CA PRO A 239 26.71 5.20 10.21
C PRO A 239 26.51 3.77 10.66
N VAL A 240 27.45 3.18 11.41
CA VAL A 240 27.36 1.77 11.84
C VAL A 240 26.21 1.61 12.84
N GLN A 241 26.14 2.48 13.85
CA GLN A 241 25.05 2.45 14.83
C GLN A 241 23.71 2.77 14.16
N ALA A 242 23.66 3.78 13.29
CA ALA A 242 22.45 4.16 12.58
C ALA A 242 21.93 3.03 11.67
N PHE A 243 22.79 2.36 10.90
CA PHE A 243 22.37 1.23 10.05
C PHE A 243 21.84 0.07 10.86
N ARG A 244 22.51 -0.29 11.96
CA ARG A 244 21.99 -1.30 12.90
C ARG A 244 20.62 -0.88 13.42
N GLY A 245 20.45 0.39 13.78
CA GLY A 245 19.19 0.93 14.29
C GLY A 245 18.07 0.90 13.25
N ILE A 246 18.34 1.25 12.00
CA ILE A 246 17.37 1.20 10.88
C ILE A 246 16.91 -0.24 10.61
N VAL A 247 17.84 -1.20 10.61
CA VAL A 247 17.51 -2.63 10.42
C VAL A 247 16.66 -3.16 11.58
N MET A 248 16.97 -2.77 12.81
CA MET A 248 16.24 -3.20 14.00
C MET A 248 15.00 -2.35 14.30
N LEU A 249 14.72 -1.32 13.49
CA LEU A 249 13.71 -0.29 13.72
C LEU A 249 13.86 0.44 15.08
N SER A 250 15.05 0.43 15.69
CA SER A 250 15.36 1.22 16.89
C SER A 250 15.89 2.62 16.55
N TYR A 251 16.26 2.85 15.29
CA TYR A 251 16.50 4.18 14.73
C TYR A 251 15.60 4.37 13.50
N VAL A 252 14.77 5.41 13.53
CA VAL A 252 13.87 5.77 12.44
C VAL A 252 14.13 7.23 12.09
N PRO A 253 14.79 7.54 10.96
CA PRO A 253 15.09 8.92 10.57
C PRO A 253 13.83 9.79 10.51
N GLY A 254 13.98 11.09 10.81
CA GLY A 254 12.91 12.08 10.64
C GLY A 254 12.36 12.04 9.21
N TYR A 255 11.06 12.33 9.06
CA TYR A 255 10.32 12.28 7.78
C TYR A 255 10.20 10.90 7.08
N LEU A 256 10.84 9.84 7.58
CA LEU A 256 10.83 8.50 6.99
C LEU A 256 10.12 7.44 7.86
N ASP A 257 9.34 7.88 8.83
CA ASP A 257 8.75 7.06 9.88
C ASP A 257 7.42 6.39 9.50
N VAL A 258 6.77 6.85 8.42
CA VAL A 258 5.49 6.30 7.93
C VAL A 258 5.60 4.81 7.56
N LEU A 259 6.66 4.36 6.88
CA LEU A 259 6.75 2.94 6.49
C LEU A 259 7.05 2.02 7.70
N PRO A 260 8.01 2.34 8.59
CA PRO A 260 8.23 1.60 9.83
C PRO A 260 6.94 1.37 10.63
N VAL A 261 6.10 2.39 10.80
CA VAL A 261 4.84 2.23 11.56
C VAL A 261 3.86 1.30 10.86
N TYR A 262 3.82 1.28 9.52
CA TYR A 262 3.04 0.27 8.80
C TYR A 262 3.55 -1.15 8.98
N VAL A 263 4.86 -1.37 9.11
CA VAL A 263 5.42 -2.70 9.41
C VAL A 263 4.84 -3.21 10.73
N VAL A 264 4.86 -2.38 11.78
CA VAL A 264 4.36 -2.72 13.11
C VAL A 264 2.85 -2.92 13.11
N ILE A 265 2.08 -1.97 12.56
CA ILE A 265 0.61 -2.05 12.55
C ILE A 265 0.11 -3.23 11.70
N MET A 266 0.73 -3.51 10.55
CA MET A 266 0.35 -4.68 9.75
C MET A 266 0.70 -5.99 10.45
N ALA A 267 1.79 -6.03 11.23
CA ALA A 267 2.13 -7.19 12.05
C ALA A 267 1.11 -7.46 13.18
N MET A 268 0.31 -6.46 13.57
CA MET A 268 -0.80 -6.65 14.52
C MET A 268 -2.05 -7.30 13.90
N VAL A 269 -2.19 -7.31 12.57
CA VAL A 269 -3.39 -7.82 11.87
C VAL A 269 -3.69 -9.29 12.19
N PRO A 270 -2.72 -10.24 12.18
CA PRO A 270 -2.98 -11.62 12.55
C PRO A 270 -3.59 -11.77 13.95
N VAL A 271 -3.10 -10.99 14.92
CA VAL A 271 -3.61 -10.96 16.30
C VAL A 271 -5.02 -10.39 16.34
N ALA A 272 -5.28 -9.28 15.66
CA ALA A 272 -6.61 -8.69 15.57
C ALA A 272 -7.63 -9.66 14.94
N VAL A 273 -7.22 -10.43 13.93
CA VAL A 273 -8.08 -11.47 13.33
C VAL A 273 -8.33 -12.64 14.29
N LEU A 274 -7.36 -13.05 15.12
CA LEU A 274 -7.61 -14.05 16.18
C LEU A 274 -8.64 -13.54 17.19
N LEU A 275 -8.49 -12.29 17.64
CA LEU A 275 -9.46 -11.67 18.54
C LEU A 275 -10.86 -11.63 17.90
N ALA A 276 -10.94 -11.29 16.61
CA ALA A 276 -12.20 -11.24 15.88
C ALA A 276 -12.89 -12.61 15.74
N LYS A 277 -12.14 -13.72 15.81
CA LYS A 277 -12.72 -15.08 15.81
C LYS A 277 -13.41 -15.41 17.13
N LEU A 278 -12.96 -14.82 18.24
CA LEU A 278 -13.58 -14.97 19.56
C LEU A 278 -14.82 -14.08 19.65
N ASP A 279 -14.66 -12.79 19.35
CA ASP A 279 -15.75 -11.83 19.20
C ASP A 279 -15.28 -10.69 18.29
N ARG A 280 -16.11 -10.32 17.30
CA ARG A 280 -15.83 -9.22 16.36
C ARG A 280 -15.54 -7.86 17.03
N ARG A 281 -15.95 -7.66 18.28
CA ARG A 281 -15.74 -6.44 19.07
C ARG A 281 -14.36 -6.39 19.74
N LEU A 282 -13.78 -7.54 20.09
CA LEU A 282 -12.49 -7.62 20.79
C LEU A 282 -11.34 -6.89 20.08
N PRO A 283 -11.11 -6.98 18.76
CA PRO A 283 -10.05 -6.22 18.13
C PRO A 283 -10.25 -4.70 18.23
N VAL A 284 -11.50 -4.23 18.24
CA VAL A 284 -11.83 -2.81 18.40
C VAL A 284 -11.55 -2.35 19.82
N VAL A 285 -11.99 -3.14 20.82
CA VAL A 285 -11.71 -2.86 22.22
C VAL A 285 -10.20 -2.86 22.49
N ALA A 286 -9.47 -3.87 22.00
CA ALA A 286 -8.02 -3.94 22.12
C ALA A 286 -7.31 -2.74 21.47
N SER A 287 -7.77 -2.32 20.28
CA SER A 287 -7.25 -1.14 19.60
C SER A 287 -7.49 0.15 20.41
N VAL A 288 -8.66 0.33 21.00
CA VAL A 288 -8.96 1.48 21.87
C VAL A 288 -8.13 1.44 23.16
N LEU A 289 -7.95 0.26 23.77
CA LEU A 289 -7.13 0.11 24.98
C LEU A 289 -5.65 0.39 24.74
N LEU A 290 -5.10 -0.06 23.61
CA LEU A 290 -3.72 0.28 23.21
C LEU A 290 -3.55 1.79 23.00
N TRP A 291 -4.52 2.43 22.34
CA TRP A 291 -4.51 3.88 22.16
C TRP A 291 -4.64 4.64 23.49
N ALA A 292 -5.53 4.20 24.39
CA ALA A 292 -5.66 4.79 25.72
C ALA A 292 -4.38 4.60 26.56
N GLY A 293 -3.72 3.44 26.46
CA GLY A 293 -2.42 3.19 27.09
C GLY A 293 -1.33 4.14 26.57
N ALA A 294 -1.27 4.37 25.26
CA ALA A 294 -0.36 5.35 24.68
C ALA A 294 -0.63 6.77 25.20
N LEU A 295 -1.91 7.17 25.26
CA LEU A 295 -2.31 8.51 25.69
C LEU A 295 -2.11 8.76 27.19
N LEU A 296 -2.47 7.80 28.04
CA LEU A 296 -2.52 7.97 29.50
C LEU A 296 -1.22 7.53 30.19
N LEU A 297 -0.53 6.54 29.63
CA LEU A 297 0.68 5.94 30.22
C LEU A 297 1.95 6.30 29.45
N GLY A 298 1.84 7.02 28.32
CA GLY A 298 2.98 7.46 27.52
C GLY A 298 3.70 6.31 26.79
N TRP A 299 3.00 5.22 26.47
CA TRP A 299 3.59 4.13 25.70
C TRP A 299 4.01 4.59 24.32
N ASN A 300 5.29 4.44 23.99
CA ASN A 300 5.85 4.69 22.67
C ASN A 300 7.17 3.90 22.52
N LEU A 301 7.59 3.68 21.27
CA LEU A 301 8.87 3.05 20.94
C LEU A 301 10.01 4.08 20.86
N PRO A 302 11.26 3.69 21.16
CA PRO A 302 12.42 4.53 20.90
C PRO A 302 12.68 4.63 19.39
N ALA A 303 12.89 5.84 18.88
CA ALA A 303 13.19 6.13 17.48
C ALA A 303 14.61 6.60 17.24
N ASP A 304 15.36 6.93 18.29
CA ASP A 304 16.74 7.33 18.20
C ASP A 304 17.49 7.02 19.52
N PRO A 305 18.50 6.14 19.49
CA PRO A 305 19.26 5.81 20.68
C PRO A 305 20.11 6.98 21.20
N SER A 306 20.44 7.97 20.36
CA SER A 306 21.30 9.10 20.72
C SER A 306 20.54 10.26 21.35
N THR A 307 19.33 10.56 20.85
CA THR A 307 18.55 11.74 21.26
C THR A 307 17.40 11.40 22.22
N LYS A 308 17.23 10.13 22.62
CA LYS A 308 16.08 9.60 23.38
C LYS A 308 14.72 9.90 22.72
N ARG A 309 14.72 10.24 21.44
CA ARG A 309 13.50 10.55 20.68
C ARG A 309 12.64 9.30 20.57
N HIS A 310 11.33 9.48 20.65
CA HIS A 310 10.34 8.43 20.42
C HIS A 310 9.83 8.44 18.97
N TRP A 311 9.13 7.38 18.55
CA TRP A 311 8.53 7.33 17.22
C TRP A 311 7.55 8.49 17.05
N PHE A 312 7.69 9.21 15.93
CA PHE A 312 6.77 10.30 15.63
C PHE A 312 5.39 9.74 15.32
N PHE A 313 5.22 8.81 14.39
CA PHE A 313 3.99 7.99 14.37
C PHE A 313 4.06 6.86 15.39
N ASP A 314 3.58 7.11 16.62
CA ASP A 314 3.49 6.06 17.65
C ASP A 314 2.59 4.89 17.19
N PRO A 315 3.12 3.66 17.07
CA PRO A 315 2.33 2.52 16.60
C PRO A 315 1.19 2.13 17.53
N PHE A 316 1.26 2.44 18.83
CA PHE A 316 0.21 2.09 19.80
C PHE A 316 -1.02 3.00 19.67
N SER A 317 -0.83 4.26 19.28
CA SER A 317 -1.91 5.20 19.03
C SER A 317 -2.41 5.21 17.58
N TRP A 318 -1.52 5.20 16.59
CA TRP A 318 -1.90 5.31 15.17
C TRP A 318 -2.53 4.03 14.60
N GLN A 319 -2.33 2.88 15.25
CA GLN A 319 -3.08 1.66 14.93
C GLN A 319 -4.60 1.86 15.06
N LEU A 320 -5.07 2.80 15.90
CA LEU A 320 -6.50 3.11 16.03
C LEU A 320 -7.11 3.50 14.68
N VAL A 321 -6.50 4.45 13.97
CA VAL A 321 -7.02 4.95 12.67
C VAL A 321 -7.04 3.82 11.64
N PHE A 322 -5.98 3.02 11.62
CA PHE A 322 -5.87 1.85 10.75
C PHE A 322 -6.96 0.81 11.05
N PHE A 323 -7.11 0.40 12.31
CA PHE A 323 -8.10 -0.60 12.69
C PHE A 323 -9.54 -0.09 12.62
N THR A 324 -9.79 1.21 12.69
CA THR A 324 -11.10 1.78 12.38
C THR A 324 -11.46 1.53 10.92
N GLY A 325 -10.56 1.83 9.97
CA GLY A 325 -10.77 1.52 8.55
C GLY A 325 -10.91 0.03 8.28
N TYR A 326 -10.09 -0.79 8.95
CA TYR A 326 -10.17 -2.25 8.87
C TYR A 326 -11.51 -2.77 9.38
N ALA A 327 -11.93 -2.38 10.59
CA ALA A 327 -13.12 -2.87 11.26
C ALA A 327 -14.41 -2.53 10.50
N LEU A 328 -14.50 -1.32 9.94
CA LEU A 328 -15.63 -0.91 9.10
C LEU A 328 -15.70 -1.75 7.82
N THR A 329 -14.56 -2.01 7.17
CA THR A 329 -14.50 -2.78 5.92
C THR A 329 -14.68 -4.28 6.14
N ALA A 330 -14.20 -4.81 7.27
CA ALA A 330 -14.34 -6.20 7.66
C ALA A 330 -15.74 -6.52 8.22
N GLY A 331 -16.56 -5.51 8.54
CA GLY A 331 -17.89 -5.68 9.15
C GLY A 331 -17.84 -6.02 10.64
N TRP A 332 -16.74 -5.71 11.33
CA TRP A 332 -16.60 -5.90 12.78
C TRP A 332 -17.45 -4.90 13.56
N VAL A 333 -17.50 -3.67 13.04
CA VAL A 333 -18.39 -2.61 13.53
C VAL A 333 -19.49 -2.42 12.50
N SER A 334 -20.73 -2.55 12.94
CA SER A 334 -21.87 -2.14 12.12
C SER A 334 -21.86 -0.63 12.01
N VAL A 335 -21.73 -0.13 10.78
CA VAL A 335 -22.01 1.27 10.48
C VAL A 335 -23.48 1.51 10.87
N PRO A 336 -23.77 2.37 11.85
CA PRO A 336 -25.15 2.53 12.31
C PRO A 336 -26.08 2.91 11.13
N PRO A 337 -27.33 2.38 11.04
CA PRO A 337 -28.29 2.65 9.93
C PRO A 337 -28.61 4.15 9.71
N VAL A 338 -28.28 4.92 10.74
CA VAL A 338 -28.06 6.35 10.94
C VAL A 338 -27.64 7.22 9.73
N PHE A 339 -27.22 6.65 8.62
CA PHE A 339 -27.04 7.37 7.35
C PHE A 339 -28.36 7.68 6.61
N ARG A 340 -29.50 7.17 7.08
CA ARG A 340 -30.81 7.26 6.39
C ARG A 340 -31.89 8.12 7.05
N ASP A 341 -31.79 8.46 8.35
CA ASP A 341 -32.92 9.09 9.07
C ASP A 341 -32.78 10.58 9.41
N LYS A 342 -33.95 11.21 9.63
CA LYS A 342 -34.14 12.63 9.98
C LYS A 342 -33.70 13.00 11.42
N GLY A 343 -33.55 12.01 12.31
CA GLY A 343 -33.32 12.21 13.75
C GLY A 343 -31.90 12.59 14.18
N MET A 344 -31.03 13.01 13.26
CA MET A 344 -29.61 13.17 13.58
C MET A 344 -28.99 14.51 13.14
N GLY A 345 -29.82 15.55 13.12
CA GLY A 345 -29.36 16.94 12.94
C GLY A 345 -28.19 17.28 13.88
N LEU A 346 -28.26 16.87 15.14
CA LEU A 346 -27.24 17.17 16.14
C LEU A 346 -25.86 16.55 15.84
N PHE A 347 -25.80 15.30 15.36
CA PHE A 347 -24.53 14.69 14.94
C PHE A 347 -23.93 15.43 13.74
N ARG A 348 -24.77 15.79 12.76
CA ARG A 348 -24.30 16.53 11.57
C ARG A 348 -23.80 17.91 11.96
N ILE A 349 -24.54 18.61 12.82
CA ILE A 349 -24.15 19.91 13.38
C ILE A 349 -22.84 19.77 14.16
N GLY A 350 -22.70 18.73 15.00
CA GLY A 350 -21.47 18.46 15.73
C GLY A 350 -20.27 18.17 14.83
N ALA A 351 -20.44 17.33 13.80
CA ALA A 351 -19.39 17.01 12.83
C ALA A 351 -18.96 18.25 12.02
N ILE A 352 -19.93 19.01 11.50
CA ILE A 352 -19.65 20.27 10.77
C ILE A 352 -19.01 21.29 11.71
N GLY A 353 -19.53 21.43 12.93
CA GLY A 353 -19.00 22.30 13.96
C GLY A 353 -17.56 21.97 14.32
N LEU A 354 -17.20 20.68 14.44
CA LEU A 354 -15.84 20.24 14.69
C LEU A 354 -14.89 20.55 13.53
N ILE A 355 -15.35 20.40 12.28
CA ILE A 355 -14.57 20.75 11.08
C ILE A 355 -14.33 22.27 11.03
N VAL A 356 -15.39 23.06 11.24
CA VAL A 356 -15.31 24.53 11.26
C VAL A 356 -14.43 25.01 12.42
N PHE A 357 -14.54 24.39 13.60
CA PHE A 357 -13.68 24.68 14.73
C PHE A 357 -12.21 24.36 14.42
N GLY A 358 -11.94 23.21 13.79
CA GLY A 358 -10.60 22.85 13.30
C GLY A 358 -10.03 23.92 12.37
N PHE A 359 -10.83 24.42 11.43
CA PHE A 359 -10.47 25.49 10.52
C PHE A 359 -10.16 26.79 11.24
N VAL A 360 -11.07 27.28 12.07
CA VAL A 360 -10.92 28.56 12.79
C VAL A 360 -9.74 28.51 13.76
N ALA A 361 -9.52 27.37 14.43
CA ALA A 361 -8.41 27.21 15.37
C ALA A 361 -7.04 27.14 14.68
N ARG A 362 -6.93 26.48 13.53
CA ARG A 362 -5.65 26.31 12.81
C ARG A 362 -5.24 27.51 11.96
N THR A 363 -6.19 28.30 11.50
CA THR A 363 -5.94 29.49 10.67
C THR A 363 -5.53 30.73 11.48
N GLY A 364 -5.45 30.62 12.82
CA GLY A 364 -5.12 31.74 13.70
C GLY A 364 -6.27 32.74 13.85
N LEU A 365 -7.48 32.44 13.36
CA LEU A 365 -8.63 33.34 13.55
C LEU A 365 -8.98 33.50 15.04
N LEU A 366 -8.77 32.46 15.85
CA LEU A 366 -9.00 32.52 17.30
C LEU A 366 -8.08 33.51 18.02
N SER A 367 -6.83 33.69 17.60
CA SER A 367 -5.92 34.63 18.29
C SER A 367 -6.32 36.09 18.10
N HIS A 368 -7.18 36.38 17.13
CA HIS A 368 -7.75 37.71 16.90
C HIS A 368 -9.01 37.98 17.74
N ALA A 369 -9.53 36.98 18.46
CA ALA A 369 -10.75 37.06 19.26
C ALA A 369 -10.47 37.43 20.74
N GLY A 370 -9.39 38.18 21.01
CA GLY A 370 -8.97 38.58 22.35
C GLY A 370 -8.34 37.45 23.17
N GLU A 371 -8.19 37.67 24.47
CA GLU A 371 -7.49 36.76 25.40
C GLU A 371 -8.09 35.36 25.43
N THR A 372 -9.43 35.26 25.47
CA THR A 372 -10.13 33.96 25.46
C THR A 372 -9.82 33.17 24.18
N GLY A 373 -9.78 33.84 23.03
CA GLY A 373 -9.46 33.20 21.76
C GLY A 373 -8.01 32.72 21.69
N ALA A 374 -7.07 33.52 22.20
CA ALA A 374 -5.66 33.12 22.34
C ALA A 374 -5.49 31.90 23.25
N ALA A 375 -6.17 31.87 24.41
CA ALA A 375 -6.13 30.74 25.33
C ALA A 375 -6.68 29.45 24.70
N ILE A 376 -7.75 29.54 23.91
CA ILE A 376 -8.28 28.38 23.17
C ILE A 376 -7.26 27.92 22.11
N ALA A 377 -6.63 28.84 21.38
CA ALA A 377 -5.63 28.49 20.37
C ALA A 377 -4.39 27.80 20.98
N GLU A 378 -3.95 28.26 22.15
CA GLU A 378 -2.86 27.63 22.91
C GLU A 378 -3.25 26.22 23.37
N TRP A 379 -4.44 26.07 23.96
CA TRP A 379 -4.97 24.76 24.37
C TRP A 379 -5.06 23.79 23.19
N VAL A 380 -5.56 24.25 22.04
CA VAL A 380 -5.62 23.44 20.81
C VAL A 380 -4.23 23.01 20.39
N THR A 381 -3.25 23.92 20.40
CA THR A 381 -1.88 23.62 20.01
C THR A 381 -1.26 22.56 20.93
N ALA A 382 -1.46 22.69 22.24
CA ALA A 382 -1.00 21.72 23.24
C ALA A 382 -1.66 20.33 23.08
N ASN A 383 -2.93 20.28 22.67
CA ASN A 383 -3.71 19.04 22.58
C ASN A 383 -3.82 18.47 21.15
N THR A 384 -3.01 18.98 20.21
CA THR A 384 -2.98 18.47 18.82
C THR A 384 -1.58 18.03 18.38
N ASN A 385 -0.73 17.64 19.35
CA ASN A 385 0.53 16.96 19.03
C ASN A 385 0.24 15.61 18.37
N LYS A 386 0.71 15.42 17.14
CA LYS A 386 0.42 14.22 16.33
C LYS A 386 1.20 12.99 16.77
N THR A 387 2.20 13.13 17.63
CA THR A 387 3.10 12.02 17.97
C THR A 387 2.33 10.85 18.59
N VAL A 388 1.54 11.16 19.62
CA VAL A 388 0.52 10.27 20.17
C VAL A 388 -0.83 10.80 19.70
N LEU A 389 -1.55 10.04 18.88
CA LEU A 389 -2.76 10.51 18.22
C LEU A 389 -3.79 11.08 19.23
N PRO A 390 -4.07 12.39 19.23
CA PRO A 390 -5.00 12.99 20.18
C PRO A 390 -6.46 12.67 19.82
N PRO A 391 -7.36 12.60 20.82
CA PRO A 391 -8.79 12.43 20.57
C PRO A 391 -9.35 13.47 19.61
N LEU A 392 -8.89 14.73 19.70
CA LEU A 392 -9.37 15.82 18.86
C LEU A 392 -9.03 15.61 17.38
N ILE A 393 -7.82 15.12 17.07
CA ILE A 393 -7.42 14.78 15.69
C ILE A 393 -8.24 13.60 15.18
N TYR A 394 -8.41 12.56 15.99
CA TYR A 394 -9.17 11.37 15.61
C TYR A 394 -10.64 11.68 15.32
N LEU A 395 -11.31 12.44 16.21
CA LEU A 395 -12.71 12.84 16.03
C LEU A 395 -12.88 13.77 14.82
N HIS A 396 -11.96 14.72 14.64
CA HIS A 396 -11.97 15.60 13.46
C HIS A 396 -11.83 14.79 12.18
N PHE A 397 -10.90 13.84 12.14
CA PHE A 397 -10.74 12.94 10.99
C PHE A 397 -12.03 12.15 10.71
N LEU A 398 -12.67 11.58 11.73
CA LEU A 398 -13.93 10.85 11.55
C LEU A 398 -15.06 11.74 11.01
N ALA A 399 -15.15 13.00 11.47
CA ALA A 399 -16.11 13.97 10.96
C ALA A 399 -15.88 14.27 9.47
N VAL A 400 -14.62 14.50 9.07
CA VAL A 400 -14.24 14.72 7.66
C VAL A 400 -14.52 13.48 6.83
N ALA A 401 -14.12 12.29 7.29
CA ALA A 401 -14.35 11.03 6.59
C ALA A 401 -15.85 10.76 6.39
N TRP A 402 -16.67 10.99 7.42
CA TRP A 402 -18.13 10.89 7.34
C TRP A 402 -18.71 11.84 6.29
N LEU A 403 -18.29 13.11 6.29
CA LEU A 403 -18.77 14.12 5.34
C LEU A 403 -18.41 13.70 3.90
N VAL A 404 -17.16 13.33 3.67
CA VAL A 404 -16.63 12.93 2.36
C VAL A 404 -17.35 11.69 1.83
N VAL A 405 -17.50 10.64 2.64
CA VAL A 405 -18.22 9.42 2.25
C VAL A 405 -19.70 9.71 1.95
N SER A 406 -20.34 10.59 2.73
CA SER A 406 -21.72 11.01 2.51
C SER A 406 -21.92 11.78 1.20
N MET A 407 -20.89 12.52 0.74
CA MET A 407 -20.91 13.24 -0.54
C MET A 407 -20.57 12.31 -1.72
N VAL A 408 -19.52 11.51 -1.61
CA VAL A 408 -19.04 10.62 -2.69
C VAL A 408 -19.98 9.43 -2.90
N GLY A 409 -20.57 8.89 -1.83
CA GLY A 409 -21.55 7.81 -1.91
C GLY A 409 -22.76 8.16 -2.79
N LYS A 410 -23.11 9.45 -2.89
CA LYS A 410 -24.20 9.95 -3.74
C LYS A 410 -23.80 10.19 -5.20
N ARG A 411 -22.51 10.15 -5.53
CA ARG A 411 -21.98 10.55 -6.86
C ARG A 411 -20.90 9.59 -7.38
N PRO A 412 -21.19 8.29 -7.57
CA PRO A 412 -20.19 7.31 -8.04
C PRO A 412 -19.60 7.66 -9.42
N ALA A 413 -20.38 8.34 -10.27
CA ALA A 413 -19.95 8.77 -11.61
C ALA A 413 -18.69 9.66 -11.61
N PHE A 414 -18.40 10.36 -10.51
CA PHE A 414 -17.20 11.17 -10.34
C PHE A 414 -15.91 10.35 -10.47
N LEU A 415 -15.91 9.12 -9.98
CA LEU A 415 -14.72 8.23 -10.00
C LEU A 415 -14.37 7.73 -11.41
N HIS A 416 -15.32 7.81 -12.35
CA HIS A 416 -15.11 7.36 -13.73
C HIS A 416 -14.62 8.49 -14.65
N ARG A 417 -14.49 9.72 -14.15
CA ARG A 417 -13.99 10.86 -14.93
C ARG A 417 -12.49 10.76 -15.17
N SER A 418 -12.02 11.27 -16.32
CA SER A 418 -10.61 11.17 -16.74
C SER A 418 -9.63 11.80 -15.76
N TRP A 419 -10.02 12.88 -15.07
CA TRP A 419 -9.16 13.56 -14.10
C TRP A 419 -8.96 12.75 -12.80
N ALA A 420 -9.85 11.79 -12.47
CA ALA A 420 -9.72 10.92 -11.30
C ALA A 420 -8.73 9.76 -11.53
N ARG A 421 -8.49 9.41 -12.80
CA ARG A 421 -7.59 8.30 -13.21
C ARG A 421 -6.18 8.39 -12.63
N PRO A 422 -5.45 9.53 -12.69
CA PRO A 422 -4.11 9.61 -12.09
C PRO A 422 -4.12 9.27 -10.59
N PHE A 423 -5.13 9.74 -9.85
CA PHE A 423 -5.26 9.45 -8.42
C PHE A 423 -5.62 7.97 -8.18
N ILE A 424 -6.58 7.41 -8.90
CA ILE A 424 -6.93 5.99 -8.78
C ILE A 424 -5.74 5.08 -9.09
N THR A 425 -4.99 5.38 -10.15
CA THR A 425 -3.79 4.62 -10.52
C THR A 425 -2.69 4.79 -9.46
N ALA A 426 -2.50 5.99 -8.94
CA ALA A 426 -1.55 6.26 -7.85
C ALA A 426 -1.88 5.44 -6.59
N GLY A 427 -3.14 5.42 -6.16
CA GLY A 427 -3.56 4.60 -5.02
C GLY A 427 -3.49 3.11 -5.31
N THR A 428 -3.71 2.70 -6.56
CA THR A 428 -3.60 1.31 -6.99
C THR A 428 -2.20 0.74 -6.75
N TYR A 429 -1.17 1.53 -7.09
CA TYR A 429 0.25 1.22 -6.92
C TYR A 429 0.89 2.06 -5.82
N SER A 430 0.15 2.27 -4.74
CA SER A 430 0.52 3.18 -3.65
C SER A 430 1.91 3.02 -3.03
N LEU A 431 2.45 1.80 -2.89
CA LEU A 431 3.78 1.60 -2.29
C LEU A 431 4.89 2.22 -3.16
N PRO A 432 5.11 1.79 -4.42
CA PRO A 432 6.13 2.41 -5.25
C PRO A 432 5.87 3.91 -5.49
N VAL A 433 4.61 4.34 -5.61
CA VAL A 433 4.27 5.76 -5.75
C VAL A 433 4.64 6.55 -4.49
N PHE A 434 4.40 6.01 -3.30
CA PHE A 434 4.83 6.61 -2.03
C PHE A 434 6.35 6.78 -1.96
N LEU A 435 7.11 5.77 -2.37
CA LEU A 435 8.58 5.86 -2.43
C LEU A 435 9.02 7.01 -3.34
N CYS A 436 8.42 7.13 -4.52
CA CYS A 436 8.68 8.24 -5.43
C CYS A 436 8.28 9.60 -4.85
N THR A 437 7.11 9.70 -4.20
CA THR A 437 6.63 10.91 -3.52
C THR A 437 7.66 11.41 -2.51
N VAL A 438 8.18 10.55 -1.64
CA VAL A 438 9.15 10.95 -0.60
C VAL A 438 10.45 11.45 -1.23
N VAL A 439 10.99 10.74 -2.22
CA VAL A 439 12.21 11.20 -2.92
C VAL A 439 11.98 12.54 -3.63
N LEU A 440 10.84 12.71 -4.29
CA LEU A 440 10.50 13.97 -4.96
C LEU A 440 10.30 15.13 -3.95
N ALA A 441 9.76 14.85 -2.76
CA ALA A 441 9.63 15.85 -1.71
C ALA A 441 11.01 16.33 -1.20
N GLN A 442 11.98 15.44 -1.05
CA GLN A 442 13.36 15.81 -0.69
C GLN A 442 14.04 16.63 -1.80
N LEU A 443 13.84 16.25 -3.07
CA LEU A 443 14.34 17.02 -4.21
C LEU A 443 13.68 18.41 -4.30
N GLY A 444 12.37 18.50 -4.06
CA GLY A 444 11.65 19.76 -3.97
C GLY A 444 12.15 20.63 -2.82
N THR A 445 12.45 20.03 -1.67
CA THR A 445 13.04 20.71 -0.51
C THR A 445 14.38 21.32 -0.85
N ALA A 446 15.27 20.57 -1.50
CA ALA A 446 16.55 21.09 -1.97
C ALA A 446 16.38 22.20 -3.04
N ALA A 447 15.37 22.09 -3.91
CA ALA A 447 15.09 23.09 -4.94
C ALA A 447 14.49 24.40 -4.40
N LEU A 448 13.85 24.36 -3.23
CA LEU A 448 13.24 25.52 -2.56
C LEU A 448 14.09 26.09 -1.43
N ASP A 449 15.28 25.55 -1.20
CA ASP A 449 16.16 26.09 -0.17
C ASP A 449 16.58 27.54 -0.50
N GLY A 450 16.49 28.42 0.49
CA GLY A 450 16.70 29.87 0.33
C GLY A 450 15.73 30.61 -0.60
N VAL A 451 14.64 29.97 -1.05
CA VAL A 451 13.67 30.58 -1.97
C VAL A 451 12.60 31.35 -1.21
N SER A 452 12.27 32.56 -1.69
CA SER A 452 11.23 33.38 -1.06
C SER A 452 9.83 32.75 -1.13
N PRO A 453 9.00 32.93 -0.09
CA PRO A 453 7.60 32.48 -0.08
C PRO A 453 6.80 33.03 -1.27
N TRP A 454 5.82 32.26 -1.73
CA TRP A 454 4.90 32.61 -2.84
C TRP A 454 5.55 33.00 -4.17
N SER A 455 6.85 32.75 -4.34
CA SER A 455 7.56 33.08 -5.57
C SER A 455 7.13 32.19 -6.75
N ILE A 456 7.35 32.67 -7.98
CA ILE A 456 7.13 31.90 -9.21
C ILE A 456 7.92 30.58 -9.17
N ARG A 457 9.11 30.57 -8.55
CA ARG A 457 9.91 29.36 -8.39
C ARG A 457 9.18 28.31 -7.55
N GLN A 458 8.49 28.68 -6.47
CA GLN A 458 7.67 27.74 -5.71
C GLN A 458 6.53 27.17 -6.55
N ILE A 459 5.85 27.99 -7.35
CA ILE A 459 4.80 27.51 -8.27
C ILE A 459 5.38 26.48 -9.25
N VAL A 460 6.50 26.80 -9.89
CA VAL A 460 7.16 25.91 -10.86
C VAL A 460 7.57 24.59 -10.21
N VAL A 461 8.20 24.61 -9.04
CA VAL A 461 8.64 23.39 -8.35
C VAL A 461 7.45 22.49 -7.99
N ASN A 462 6.35 23.05 -7.47
CA ASN A 462 5.16 22.27 -7.13
C ASN A 462 4.50 21.66 -8.38
N VAL A 463 4.30 22.45 -9.44
CA VAL A 463 3.73 21.96 -10.71
C VAL A 463 4.61 20.88 -11.33
N MET A 464 5.93 21.07 -11.33
CA MET A 464 6.89 20.09 -11.83
C MET A 464 6.87 18.81 -11.00
N ALA A 465 6.86 18.92 -9.67
CA ALA A 465 6.80 17.76 -8.78
C ALA A 465 5.52 16.94 -9.02
N MET A 466 4.36 17.59 -9.15
CA MET A 466 3.10 16.94 -9.48
C MET A 466 3.12 16.28 -10.87
N ALA A 467 3.67 16.97 -11.88
CA ALA A 467 3.78 16.45 -13.24
C ALA A 467 4.71 15.22 -13.32
N VAL A 468 5.86 15.28 -12.65
CA VAL A 468 6.81 14.16 -12.55
C VAL A 468 6.17 12.99 -11.81
N LEU A 469 5.49 13.21 -10.69
CA LEU A 469 4.78 12.15 -9.99
C LEU A 469 3.70 11.50 -10.87
N ALA A 470 2.90 12.30 -11.59
CA ALA A 470 1.89 11.79 -12.51
C ALA A 470 2.49 10.97 -13.67
N LEU A 471 3.66 11.37 -14.18
CA LEU A 471 4.41 10.60 -15.17
C LEU A 471 4.89 9.27 -14.59
N LEU A 472 5.51 9.29 -13.40
CA LEU A 472 5.97 8.09 -12.72
C LEU A 472 4.83 7.11 -12.45
N VAL A 473 3.66 7.60 -12.03
CA VAL A 473 2.44 6.78 -11.85
C VAL A 473 2.07 6.06 -13.14
N ARG A 474 2.14 6.74 -14.30
CA ARG A 474 1.86 6.11 -15.61
C ARG A 474 2.92 5.06 -15.95
N ILE A 475 4.19 5.34 -15.70
CA ILE A 475 5.30 4.41 -15.96
C ILE A 475 5.14 3.16 -15.09
N ILE A 476 4.90 3.32 -13.79
CA ILE A 476 4.65 2.22 -12.85
C ILE A 476 3.47 1.38 -13.33
N ALA A 477 2.35 2.01 -13.69
CA ALA A 477 1.17 1.31 -14.20
C ALA A 477 1.47 0.54 -15.50
N TRP A 478 2.26 1.12 -16.40
CA TRP A 478 2.69 0.46 -17.62
C TRP A 478 3.54 -0.78 -17.32
N TYR A 479 4.55 -0.70 -16.46
CA TYR A 479 5.35 -1.87 -16.04
C TYR A 479 4.49 -2.96 -15.39
N HIS A 480 3.54 -2.60 -14.52
CA HIS A 480 2.65 -3.58 -13.88
C HIS A 480 1.63 -4.20 -14.84
N SER A 481 1.33 -3.55 -15.97
CA SER A 481 0.45 -4.14 -17.00
C SER A 481 1.11 -5.29 -17.77
N THR A 482 2.41 -5.53 -17.56
CA THR A 482 3.21 -6.56 -18.25
C THR A 482 3.04 -6.51 -19.79
N PRO A 483 3.31 -5.37 -20.43
CA PRO A 483 3.05 -5.15 -21.86
C PRO A 483 3.85 -6.08 -22.78
N TRP A 484 4.90 -6.70 -22.25
CA TRP A 484 5.72 -7.70 -22.94
C TRP A 484 5.13 -9.13 -22.90
N LYS A 485 4.06 -9.39 -22.13
CA LYS A 485 3.36 -10.69 -22.18
C LYS A 485 2.39 -10.68 -23.35
N LYS A 486 2.56 -11.63 -24.28
CA LYS A 486 1.59 -11.84 -25.37
C LYS A 486 0.22 -12.17 -24.77
N PRO A 487 -0.88 -11.56 -25.24
CA PRO A 487 -2.21 -11.96 -24.82
C PRO A 487 -2.39 -13.44 -25.12
N VAL A 488 -2.80 -14.23 -24.13
CA VAL A 488 -3.25 -15.60 -24.40
C VAL A 488 -4.58 -15.46 -25.11
N VAL A 489 -4.57 -15.66 -26.43
CA VAL A 489 -5.80 -15.83 -27.20
C VAL A 489 -6.37 -17.17 -26.75
N VAL A 490 -7.39 -17.14 -25.89
CA VAL A 490 -8.20 -18.32 -25.66
C VAL A 490 -9.04 -18.48 -26.93
N PRO A 491 -8.86 -19.57 -27.71
CA PRO A 491 -9.74 -19.83 -28.83
C PRO A 491 -11.16 -19.90 -28.25
N VAL A 492 -12.05 -19.04 -28.76
CA VAL A 492 -13.48 -19.25 -28.59
C VAL A 492 -13.72 -20.58 -29.31
N GLN A 493 -13.91 -21.65 -28.55
CA GLN A 493 -14.50 -22.85 -29.13
C GLN A 493 -15.88 -22.41 -29.62
N ASP A 494 -16.06 -22.36 -30.93
CA ASP A 494 -17.35 -22.20 -31.56
C ASP A 494 -18.30 -23.23 -30.94
N LEU A 495 -19.22 -22.74 -30.12
CA LEU A 495 -20.36 -23.53 -29.70
C LEU A 495 -21.24 -23.72 -30.94
N GLY A 496 -21.02 -24.84 -31.62
CA GLY A 496 -22.01 -25.53 -32.43
C GLY A 496 -22.28 -24.93 -33.80
N SER A 497 -21.65 -25.51 -34.81
CA SER A 497 -22.20 -25.63 -36.16
C SER A 497 -23.66 -26.09 -36.11
N GLU A 498 -24.51 -25.37 -36.84
CA GLU A 498 -25.90 -25.68 -37.14
C GLU A 498 -26.16 -27.18 -37.35
N GLN A 499 -26.99 -27.79 -36.49
CA GLN A 499 -27.84 -28.90 -36.89
C GLN A 499 -29.22 -28.34 -37.24
N LYS A 500 -29.40 -28.09 -38.54
CA LYS A 500 -30.71 -28.05 -39.20
C LYS A 500 -31.38 -29.41 -39.00
N MET A 501 -32.47 -29.49 -38.23
CA MET A 501 -33.51 -30.48 -38.48
C MET A 501 -34.85 -30.09 -37.82
N ASP A 502 -35.85 -30.12 -38.70
CA ASP A 502 -37.31 -30.18 -38.57
C ASP A 502 -38.15 -29.04 -37.99
N GLN A 503 -38.92 -28.49 -38.93
CA GLN A 503 -40.15 -27.74 -38.80
C GLN A 503 -41.19 -28.53 -37.99
N GLY A 504 -41.77 -27.89 -36.98
CA GLY A 504 -42.90 -28.43 -36.24
C GLY A 504 -43.51 -27.41 -35.28
N LEU A 505 -44.50 -26.67 -35.79
CA LEU A 505 -45.59 -25.99 -35.06
C LEU A 505 -45.25 -24.90 -34.02
N LEU A 506 -45.53 -23.64 -34.36
CA LEU A 506 -46.79 -22.93 -33.99
C LEU A 506 -46.61 -21.43 -34.25
N GLN A 507 -47.41 -20.89 -35.16
CA GLN A 507 -47.65 -19.46 -35.28
C GLN A 507 -48.45 -18.95 -34.06
N VAL A 508 -48.29 -17.66 -33.74
CA VAL A 508 -49.24 -16.65 -33.15
C VAL A 508 -48.41 -15.54 -32.43
N PRO A 509 -48.80 -14.24 -32.45
CA PRO A 509 -48.11 -13.25 -33.27
C PRO A 509 -47.48 -12.09 -32.47
N ALA A 510 -46.81 -11.21 -33.22
CA ALA A 510 -46.19 -9.97 -32.78
C ALA A 510 -47.10 -9.05 -31.93
N GLN A 511 -46.60 -8.61 -30.78
CA GLN A 511 -47.01 -7.35 -30.16
C GLN A 511 -45.84 -6.59 -29.52
N SER A 512 -45.68 -5.36 -30.02
CA SER A 512 -45.25 -4.14 -29.34
C SER A 512 -43.96 -4.11 -28.51
N VAL A 513 -42.93 -3.52 -29.13
CA VAL A 513 -42.12 -2.41 -28.59
C VAL A 513 -42.74 -1.73 -27.37
N ILE A 514 -41.98 -1.56 -26.29
CA ILE A 514 -41.87 -0.36 -25.42
C ILE A 514 -40.72 -0.60 -24.40
N ARG A 515 -39.72 0.30 -24.40
CA ARG A 515 -38.78 0.54 -23.29
C ARG A 515 -39.50 1.32 -22.17
N PRO A 516 -39.13 1.21 -20.89
CA PRO A 516 -37.93 1.87 -20.37
C PRO A 516 -36.84 0.91 -19.89
#